data_AF-A0A2E5L1P3-F1
#
_entry.id   AF-A0A2E5L1P3-F1
#
_cell.length_a   1.000
_cell.length_b   1.000
_cell.length_c   1.000
_cell.angle_alpha   90.00
_cell.angle_beta   90.00
_cell.angle_gamma   90.00
#
_symmetry.space_group_name_H-M   'P 1'
#
loop_
_entity.id
_entity.type
_entity.pdbx_description
1 polymer ?
#
loop_
_entity_poly.entity_id
_entity_poly.type
_entity_poly.pdbx_seq_one_letter_code
_entity_poly.pdbx_strand_id
1 'polypeptide(L)'
;MFERLDTAARKMESFVCVGLDPTPERVPIDDVLAFNKAIIDATKDVVSAYKTQFAYYELMGIEGFRILEGTIQHIRDVAPDHVVVGDAKRGDISTTATAYATALFETWGVDIATIYAYQGTDSVEPFLQYPGKGVYIVCRTSNPSSRDIQDLVVDCTDQKVQVFDRVADMADLYAGSENVGLVVGATYPDDLRALRMKHPEPHFLIPGVGAQGGDAEETARAGANEQGGGFLVNSSRGIIYASSNPEDFDIEARNESEKLKNLLNNALKPNGGFKAETLTFE
;
A
#
# COMPACT_ATOMS: atom_id res chain seq x y z
N MET A 1 -9.86 5.32 9.29
CA MET A 1 -9.45 4.33 8.27
C MET A 1 -8.07 3.75 8.59
N PHE A 2 -7.00 4.56 8.74
CA PHE A 2 -5.67 4.00 9.01
C PHE A 2 -5.57 3.24 10.34
N GLU A 3 -6.26 3.67 11.39
CA GLU A 3 -6.37 2.89 12.63
C GLU A 3 -6.99 1.48 12.43
N ARG A 4 -7.95 1.36 11.49
CA ARG A 4 -8.54 0.06 11.13
C ARG A 4 -7.54 -0.77 10.33
N LEU A 5 -6.73 -0.14 9.46
CA LEU A 5 -5.62 -0.82 8.78
C LEU A 5 -4.59 -1.33 9.79
N ASP A 6 -4.16 -0.51 10.75
CA ASP A 6 -3.23 -0.93 11.82
C ASP A 6 -3.83 -2.03 12.69
N THR A 7 -5.15 -1.99 12.92
CA THR A 7 -5.86 -3.05 13.66
C THR A 7 -5.87 -4.37 12.88
N ALA A 8 -6.13 -4.33 11.56
CA ALA A 8 -6.03 -5.49 10.70
C ALA A 8 -4.59 -6.03 10.66
N ALA A 9 -3.60 -5.14 10.54
CA ALA A 9 -2.18 -5.49 10.55
C ALA A 9 -1.76 -6.16 11.85
N ARG A 10 -2.19 -5.64 13.01
CA ARG A 10 -1.96 -6.27 14.32
C ARG A 10 -2.64 -7.63 14.44
N LYS A 11 -3.91 -7.73 14.01
CA LYS A 11 -4.67 -9.00 14.07
C LYS A 11 -4.03 -10.10 13.23
N MET A 12 -3.52 -9.75 12.05
CA MET A 12 -2.88 -10.70 11.14
C MET A 12 -1.37 -10.83 11.37
N GLU A 13 -0.82 -10.04 12.30
CA GLU A 13 0.62 -9.84 12.50
C GLU A 13 1.35 -9.57 11.18
N SER A 14 0.76 -8.77 10.29
CA SER A 14 1.23 -8.64 8.91
C SER A 14 1.08 -7.21 8.38
N PHE A 15 2.19 -6.65 7.89
CA PHE A 15 2.22 -5.40 7.13
C PHE A 15 2.18 -5.66 5.62
N VAL A 16 1.78 -6.86 5.19
CA VAL A 16 1.75 -7.25 3.78
C VAL A 16 0.42 -6.90 3.15
N CYS A 17 0.50 -6.30 1.96
CA CYS A 17 -0.60 -6.10 1.04
C CYS A 17 -0.37 -6.85 -0.26
N VAL A 18 -1.24 -7.81 -0.58
CA VAL A 18 -1.18 -8.54 -1.86
C VAL A 18 -1.74 -7.65 -2.96
N GLY A 19 -0.94 -7.40 -4.00
CA GLY A 19 -1.42 -6.74 -5.20
C GLY A 19 -2.05 -7.74 -6.17
N LEU A 20 -3.36 -7.66 -6.32
CA LEU A 20 -4.15 -8.45 -7.27
C LEU A 20 -4.12 -7.74 -8.64
N ASP A 21 -2.98 -7.87 -9.31
CA ASP A 21 -2.65 -7.18 -10.55
C ASP A 21 -2.52 -8.20 -11.72
N PRO A 22 -3.59 -8.95 -12.07
CA PRO A 22 -3.51 -10.05 -13.01
C PRO A 22 -3.30 -9.58 -14.45
N THR A 23 -2.32 -10.18 -15.10
CA THR A 23 -2.10 -10.15 -16.56
C THR A 23 -2.62 -11.47 -17.12
N PRO A 24 -3.67 -11.48 -17.95
CA PRO A 24 -4.33 -12.71 -18.41
C PRO A 24 -3.36 -13.78 -18.93
N GLU A 25 -2.33 -13.36 -19.67
CA GLU A 25 -1.35 -14.26 -20.29
C GLU A 25 -0.40 -14.95 -19.29
N ARG A 26 -0.40 -14.49 -18.04
CA ARG A 26 0.45 -15.03 -16.97
C ARG A 26 -0.32 -15.80 -15.90
N VAL A 27 -1.65 -15.75 -15.95
CA VAL A 27 -2.50 -16.50 -15.03
C VAL A 27 -2.41 -17.99 -15.40
N PRO A 28 -2.16 -18.90 -14.45
CA PRO A 28 -1.99 -20.32 -14.76
C PRO A 28 -3.30 -21.04 -15.10
N ILE A 29 -4.45 -20.41 -14.83
CA ILE A 29 -5.78 -20.93 -15.15
C ILE A 29 -6.54 -19.97 -16.06
N ASP A 30 -7.43 -20.50 -16.90
CA ASP A 30 -8.24 -19.72 -17.86
C ASP A 30 -9.45 -19.02 -17.21
N ASP A 31 -9.24 -18.43 -16.02
CA ASP A 31 -10.23 -17.65 -15.28
C ASP A 31 -9.51 -16.73 -14.28
N VAL A 32 -9.44 -15.44 -14.61
CA VAL A 32 -8.78 -14.42 -13.78
C VAL A 32 -9.51 -14.21 -12.45
N LEU A 33 -10.84 -14.31 -12.42
CA LEU A 33 -11.60 -14.14 -11.18
C LEU A 33 -11.37 -15.33 -10.26
N ALA A 34 -11.43 -16.56 -10.78
CA ALA A 34 -11.13 -17.76 -10.00
C ALA A 34 -9.69 -17.72 -9.45
N PHE A 35 -8.74 -17.23 -10.26
CA PHE A 35 -7.37 -17.05 -9.83
C PHE A 35 -7.25 -16.07 -8.67
N ASN A 36 -7.85 -14.88 -8.81
CA ASN A 36 -7.87 -13.88 -7.73
C ASN A 36 -8.49 -14.45 -6.45
N LYS A 37 -9.61 -15.17 -6.55
CA LYS A 37 -10.29 -15.79 -5.40
C LYS A 37 -9.41 -16.81 -4.70
N ALA A 38 -8.75 -17.70 -5.45
CA ALA A 38 -7.82 -18.68 -4.90
C ALA A 38 -6.64 -18.02 -4.16
N ILE A 39 -6.05 -16.97 -4.76
CA ILE A 39 -5.00 -16.18 -4.09
C ILE A 39 -5.52 -15.57 -2.79
N ILE A 40 -6.71 -14.96 -2.79
CA ILE A 40 -7.30 -14.37 -1.58
C ILE A 40 -7.52 -15.45 -0.52
N ASP A 41 -8.14 -16.57 -0.88
CA ASP A 41 -8.45 -17.64 0.06
C ASP A 41 -7.20 -18.26 0.69
N ALA A 42 -6.12 -18.39 -0.07
CA ALA A 42 -4.85 -18.91 0.41
C ALA A 42 -4.05 -17.92 1.29
N THR A 43 -4.30 -16.61 1.17
CA THR A 43 -3.46 -15.55 1.79
C THR A 43 -4.14 -14.75 2.90
N LYS A 44 -5.47 -14.80 3.03
CA LYS A 44 -6.27 -13.93 3.93
C LYS A 44 -5.99 -14.05 5.44
N ASP A 45 -5.20 -15.02 5.87
CA ASP A 45 -4.79 -15.19 7.27
C ASP A 45 -3.31 -14.81 7.50
N VAL A 46 -2.60 -14.42 6.44
CA VAL A 46 -1.18 -14.05 6.49
C VAL A 46 -0.89 -12.64 5.95
N VAL A 47 -1.91 -11.93 5.47
CA VAL A 47 -1.83 -10.55 4.95
C VAL A 47 -2.87 -9.68 5.64
N SER A 48 -2.75 -8.36 5.58
CA SER A 48 -3.70 -7.44 6.23
C SER A 48 -4.52 -6.61 5.25
N ALA A 49 -4.10 -6.57 3.99
CA ALA A 49 -4.76 -5.81 2.94
C ALA A 49 -4.61 -6.46 1.57
N TYR A 50 -5.52 -6.09 0.67
CA TYR A 50 -5.43 -6.37 -0.75
C TYR A 50 -5.45 -5.06 -1.52
N LYS A 51 -4.72 -5.01 -2.62
CA LYS A 51 -4.70 -3.85 -3.53
C LYS A 51 -5.06 -4.31 -4.93
N THR A 52 -5.98 -3.62 -5.58
CA THR A 52 -6.34 -3.86 -6.98
C THR A 52 -5.83 -2.71 -7.84
N GLN A 53 -4.86 -2.95 -8.72
CA GLN A 53 -4.41 -1.95 -9.70
C GLN A 53 -5.39 -1.88 -10.87
N PHE A 54 -6.17 -0.80 -10.93
CA PHE A 54 -7.28 -0.63 -11.87
C PHE A 54 -6.85 -0.83 -13.33
N ALA A 55 -5.64 -0.43 -13.71
CA ALA A 55 -5.14 -0.58 -15.08
C ALA A 55 -5.18 -2.01 -15.62
N TYR A 56 -4.93 -3.03 -14.77
CA TYR A 56 -4.98 -4.44 -15.19
C TYR A 56 -6.39 -4.92 -15.48
N TYR A 57 -7.38 -4.38 -14.78
CA TYR A 57 -8.78 -4.67 -15.01
C TYR A 57 -9.31 -3.87 -16.21
N GLU A 58 -8.94 -2.60 -16.33
CA GLU A 58 -9.28 -1.74 -17.47
C GLU A 58 -8.78 -2.33 -18.81
N LEU A 59 -7.59 -2.96 -18.82
CA LEU A 59 -7.04 -3.67 -19.98
C LEU A 59 -8.01 -4.73 -20.54
N MET A 60 -8.75 -5.41 -19.67
CA MET A 60 -9.72 -6.46 -20.04
C MET A 60 -11.12 -5.90 -20.37
N GLY A 61 -11.27 -4.57 -20.42
CA GLY A 61 -12.51 -3.87 -20.76
C GLY A 61 -13.63 -4.12 -19.73
N ILE A 62 -14.87 -4.21 -20.22
CA ILE A 62 -16.06 -4.39 -19.36
C ILE A 62 -15.96 -5.68 -18.53
N GLU A 63 -15.42 -6.75 -19.10
CA GLU A 63 -15.27 -8.01 -18.37
C GLU A 63 -14.26 -7.88 -17.23
N GLY A 64 -13.17 -7.13 -17.46
CA GLY A 64 -12.25 -6.77 -16.39
C GLY A 64 -12.90 -6.04 -15.23
N PHE A 65 -13.84 -5.13 -15.49
CA PHE A 65 -14.60 -4.47 -14.42
C PHE A 65 -15.53 -5.42 -13.66
N ARG A 66 -16.13 -6.41 -14.32
CA ARG A 66 -16.89 -7.47 -13.62
C ARG A 66 -15.98 -8.32 -12.74
N ILE A 67 -14.79 -8.65 -13.24
CA ILE A 67 -13.77 -9.36 -12.47
C ILE A 67 -13.32 -8.51 -11.27
N LEU A 68 -13.13 -7.20 -11.43
CA LEU A 68 -12.78 -6.28 -10.33
C LEU A 68 -13.86 -6.28 -9.25
N GLU A 69 -15.13 -6.08 -9.64
CA GLU A 69 -16.28 -6.13 -8.74
C GLU A 69 -16.35 -7.46 -7.99
N GLY A 70 -16.27 -8.58 -8.71
CA GLY A 70 -16.28 -9.91 -8.12
C GLY A 70 -15.09 -10.19 -7.20
N THR A 71 -13.92 -9.62 -7.50
CA THR A 71 -12.71 -9.73 -6.66
C THR A 71 -12.89 -8.97 -5.36
N ILE A 72 -13.34 -7.71 -5.42
CA ILE A 72 -13.57 -6.88 -4.23
C ILE A 72 -14.66 -7.52 -3.37
N GLN A 73 -15.76 -7.96 -3.99
CA GLN A 73 -16.85 -8.62 -3.27
C GLN A 73 -16.37 -9.89 -2.55
N HIS A 74 -15.56 -10.73 -3.21
CA HIS A 74 -15.00 -11.93 -2.58
C HIS A 74 -14.17 -11.58 -1.34
N ILE A 75 -13.32 -10.55 -1.40
CA ILE A 75 -12.56 -10.08 -0.24
C ILE A 75 -13.52 -9.69 0.91
N ARG A 76 -14.62 -8.98 0.62
CA ARG A 76 -15.60 -8.61 1.63
C ARG A 76 -16.27 -9.82 2.27
N ASP A 77 -16.56 -10.85 1.47
CA ASP A 77 -17.26 -12.05 1.93
C ASP A 77 -16.36 -12.94 2.80
N VAL A 78 -15.10 -13.15 2.41
CA VAL A 78 -14.22 -14.14 3.06
C VAL A 78 -13.19 -13.53 4.01
N ALA A 79 -12.96 -12.21 3.91
CA ALA A 79 -11.92 -11.49 4.64
C ALA A 79 -12.42 -10.08 5.07
N PRO A 80 -13.55 -9.97 5.80
CA PRO A 80 -14.23 -8.70 6.06
C PRO A 80 -13.39 -7.66 6.83
N ASP A 81 -12.42 -8.11 7.62
CA ASP A 81 -11.52 -7.23 8.37
C ASP A 81 -10.38 -6.65 7.53
N HIS A 82 -10.20 -7.13 6.29
CA HIS A 82 -9.13 -6.66 5.42
C HIS A 82 -9.46 -5.32 4.81
N VAL A 83 -8.41 -4.53 4.61
CA VAL A 83 -8.49 -3.25 3.88
C VAL A 83 -8.30 -3.52 2.40
N VAL A 84 -9.17 -2.93 1.58
CA VAL A 84 -9.06 -2.96 0.11
C VAL A 84 -8.57 -1.61 -0.38
N VAL A 85 -7.38 -1.60 -0.98
CA VAL A 85 -6.79 -0.43 -1.60
C VAL A 85 -7.11 -0.42 -3.11
N GLY A 86 -7.89 0.55 -3.55
CA GLY A 86 -8.12 0.83 -4.96
C GLY A 86 -6.97 1.64 -5.54
N ASP A 87 -6.04 0.98 -6.22
CA ASP A 87 -4.88 1.64 -6.79
C ASP A 87 -5.21 2.20 -8.18
N ALA A 88 -5.95 3.31 -8.19
CA ALA A 88 -6.50 3.96 -9.39
C ALA A 88 -5.75 5.23 -9.81
N LYS A 89 -4.92 5.80 -8.92
CA LYS A 89 -4.12 7.01 -9.14
C LYS A 89 -4.90 8.14 -9.84
N ARG A 90 -6.13 8.39 -9.40
CA ARG A 90 -6.96 9.46 -9.98
C ARG A 90 -6.41 10.82 -9.58
N GLY A 91 -6.58 11.82 -10.44
CA GLY A 91 -6.07 13.18 -10.21
C GLY A 91 -6.80 14.16 -11.11
N ASP A 92 -7.80 14.81 -10.55
CA ASP A 92 -8.64 15.82 -11.19
C ASP A 92 -9.09 16.83 -10.14
N ILE A 93 -9.91 17.82 -10.49
CA ILE A 93 -10.39 18.85 -9.56
C ILE A 93 -11.92 18.93 -9.51
N SER A 94 -12.44 19.57 -8.47
CA SER A 94 -13.85 19.98 -8.36
C SER A 94 -14.83 18.81 -8.55
N THR A 95 -15.85 18.96 -9.40
CA THR A 95 -16.89 17.97 -9.64
C THR A 95 -16.35 16.67 -10.24
N THR A 96 -15.25 16.71 -11.00
CA THR A 96 -14.66 15.50 -11.57
C THR A 96 -13.94 14.68 -10.51
N ALA A 97 -13.21 15.32 -9.59
CA ALA A 97 -12.64 14.65 -8.43
C ALA A 97 -13.73 14.03 -7.54
N THR A 98 -14.87 14.72 -7.38
CA THR A 98 -16.04 14.19 -6.66
C THR A 98 -16.60 12.93 -7.32
N ALA A 99 -16.70 12.91 -8.66
CA ALA A 99 -17.14 11.74 -9.41
C ALA A 99 -16.17 10.56 -9.23
N TYR A 100 -14.86 10.80 -9.22
CA TYR A 100 -13.87 9.75 -8.93
C TYR A 100 -13.97 9.21 -7.51
N ALA A 101 -14.15 10.08 -6.52
CA ALA A 101 -14.33 9.67 -5.12
C ALA A 101 -15.60 8.81 -4.96
N THR A 102 -16.71 9.23 -5.57
CA THR A 102 -17.99 8.48 -5.57
C THR A 102 -17.79 7.10 -6.20
N ALA A 103 -17.18 7.05 -7.38
CA ALA A 103 -16.94 5.79 -8.08
C ALA A 103 -16.08 4.83 -7.24
N LEU A 104 -14.97 5.31 -6.65
CA LEU A 104 -14.07 4.47 -5.86
C LEU A 104 -14.69 3.99 -4.55
N PHE A 105 -15.33 4.87 -3.80
CA PHE A 105 -15.78 4.55 -2.44
C PHE A 105 -17.19 3.97 -2.38
N GLU A 106 -18.09 4.36 -3.28
CA GLU A 106 -19.48 3.90 -3.31
C GLU A 106 -19.72 2.83 -4.37
N THR A 107 -19.29 3.04 -5.62
CA THR A 107 -19.51 2.04 -6.68
C THR A 107 -18.62 0.82 -6.50
N TRP A 108 -17.30 1.02 -6.38
CA TRP A 108 -16.36 -0.09 -6.23
C TRP A 108 -16.18 -0.53 -4.78
N GLY A 109 -16.56 0.31 -3.81
CA GLY A 109 -16.51 -0.05 -2.40
C GLY A 109 -15.10 -0.23 -1.83
N VAL A 110 -14.07 0.40 -2.42
CA VAL A 110 -12.71 0.34 -1.85
C VAL A 110 -12.64 1.12 -0.53
N ASP A 111 -11.69 0.77 0.33
CA ASP A 111 -11.48 1.45 1.61
C ASP A 111 -10.55 2.65 1.47
N ILE A 112 -9.50 2.49 0.68
CA ILE A 112 -8.46 3.49 0.45
C ILE A 112 -8.23 3.64 -1.04
N ALA A 113 -8.22 4.88 -1.55
CA ALA A 113 -7.91 5.18 -2.94
C ALA A 113 -6.48 5.72 -3.09
N THR A 114 -5.77 5.36 -4.16
CA THR A 114 -4.54 6.09 -4.54
C THR A 114 -4.90 7.26 -5.46
N ILE A 115 -4.29 8.43 -5.21
CA ILE A 115 -4.55 9.67 -5.95
C ILE A 115 -3.26 10.45 -6.25
N TYR A 116 -3.30 11.33 -7.24
CA TYR A 116 -2.28 12.35 -7.47
C TYR A 116 -2.76 13.70 -6.93
N ALA A 117 -1.91 14.38 -6.16
CA ALA A 117 -2.19 15.71 -5.63
C ALA A 117 -1.56 16.86 -6.45
N TYR A 118 -1.16 16.60 -7.69
CA TYR A 118 -0.42 17.55 -8.53
C TYR A 118 -1.18 18.87 -8.76
N GLN A 119 -2.52 18.83 -8.79
CA GLN A 119 -3.36 20.00 -9.01
C GLN A 119 -3.66 20.79 -7.71
N GLY A 120 -3.07 20.41 -6.58
CA GLY A 120 -3.29 21.05 -5.27
C GLY A 120 -4.38 20.37 -4.45
N THR A 121 -4.77 21.02 -3.34
CA THR A 121 -5.70 20.48 -2.33
C THR A 121 -7.07 20.12 -2.91
N ASP A 122 -7.55 20.86 -3.91
CA ASP A 122 -8.81 20.63 -4.62
C ASP A 122 -8.89 19.23 -5.28
N SER A 123 -7.75 18.56 -5.51
CA SER A 123 -7.69 17.18 -6.01
C SER A 123 -7.74 16.11 -4.92
N VAL A 124 -7.60 16.52 -3.66
CA VAL A 124 -7.57 15.65 -2.47
C VAL A 124 -8.87 15.77 -1.69
N GLU A 125 -9.29 17.01 -1.34
CA GLU A 125 -10.42 17.31 -0.45
C GLU A 125 -11.73 16.57 -0.81
N PRO A 126 -12.11 16.39 -2.10
CA PRO A 126 -13.33 15.64 -2.45
C PRO A 126 -13.33 14.19 -1.96
N PHE A 127 -12.15 13.55 -1.86
CA PHE A 127 -12.03 12.19 -1.33
C PHE A 127 -12.13 12.14 0.19
N LEU A 128 -11.84 13.25 0.88
CA LEU A 128 -11.87 13.34 2.34
C LEU A 128 -13.30 13.53 2.89
N GLN A 129 -14.25 13.85 2.01
CA GLN A 129 -15.68 13.94 2.34
C GLN A 129 -16.35 12.58 2.61
N TYR A 130 -15.61 11.47 2.60
CA TYR A 130 -16.11 10.11 2.79
C TYR A 130 -15.66 9.55 4.16
N PRO A 131 -16.49 9.64 5.21
CA PRO A 131 -16.13 9.16 6.53
C PRO A 131 -15.74 7.68 6.53
N GLY A 132 -14.69 7.36 7.27
CA GLY A 132 -14.20 5.99 7.37
C GLY A 132 -13.43 5.49 6.14
N LYS A 133 -13.31 6.27 5.06
CA LYS A 133 -12.41 6.01 3.93
C LYS A 133 -11.07 6.71 4.11
N GLY A 134 -10.11 6.41 3.25
CA GLY A 134 -8.79 7.06 3.24
C GLY A 134 -8.22 7.24 1.84
N VAL A 135 -7.13 7.98 1.76
CA VAL A 135 -6.38 8.19 0.51
C VAL A 135 -4.88 7.99 0.73
N TYR A 136 -4.21 7.46 -0.29
CA TYR A 136 -2.76 7.52 -0.44
C TYR A 136 -2.41 8.48 -1.57
N ILE A 137 -1.73 9.58 -1.25
CA ILE A 137 -1.22 10.52 -2.25
C ILE A 137 0.09 9.98 -2.83
N VAL A 138 0.18 9.89 -4.14
CA VAL A 138 1.41 9.47 -4.81
C VAL A 138 2.50 10.53 -4.61
N CYS A 139 3.55 10.17 -3.87
CA CYS A 139 4.56 11.12 -3.40
C CYS A 139 5.94 10.86 -4.00
N ARG A 140 6.57 9.74 -3.64
CA ARG A 140 7.91 9.35 -4.10
C ARG A 140 7.83 7.97 -4.72
N THR A 141 8.03 7.86 -6.04
CA THR A 141 7.86 6.58 -6.75
C THR A 141 9.20 5.92 -7.10
N SER A 142 9.18 4.59 -7.24
CA SER A 142 10.37 3.74 -7.46
C SER A 142 10.87 3.67 -8.91
N ASN A 143 10.15 4.23 -9.88
CA ASN A 143 10.56 4.18 -11.28
C ASN A 143 11.77 5.09 -11.55
N PRO A 144 12.73 4.69 -12.41
CA PRO A 144 13.94 5.48 -12.66
C PRO A 144 13.72 6.93 -13.10
N SER A 145 12.67 7.18 -13.89
CA SER A 145 12.28 8.50 -14.40
C SER A 145 11.53 9.37 -13.39
N SER A 146 11.28 8.90 -12.16
CA SER A 146 10.61 9.70 -11.13
C SER A 146 11.38 11.00 -10.85
N ARG A 147 12.72 10.95 -10.94
CA ARG A 147 13.64 12.08 -10.81
C ARG A 147 13.39 13.24 -11.76
N ASP A 148 12.74 13.01 -12.90
CA ASP A 148 12.52 14.03 -13.92
C ASP A 148 11.65 15.19 -13.37
N ILE A 149 10.74 14.86 -12.45
CA ILE A 149 9.86 15.83 -11.79
C ILE A 149 10.08 15.84 -10.28
N GLN A 150 10.12 14.67 -9.64
CA GLN A 150 10.10 14.58 -8.18
C GLN A 150 11.36 15.18 -7.54
N ASP A 151 12.51 15.11 -8.22
CA ASP A 151 13.78 15.61 -7.70
C ASP A 151 14.02 17.09 -7.99
N LEU A 152 13.15 17.75 -8.76
CA LEU A 152 13.28 19.17 -9.07
C LEU A 152 13.23 19.99 -7.78
N VAL A 153 14.20 20.89 -7.61
CA VAL A 153 14.26 21.80 -6.47
C VAL A 153 13.29 22.93 -6.70
N VAL A 154 12.33 23.11 -5.78
CA VAL A 154 11.23 24.08 -5.89
C VAL A 154 11.28 25.17 -4.82
N ASP A 155 12.20 25.07 -3.86
CA ASP A 155 12.53 26.15 -2.95
C ASP A 155 14.05 26.29 -2.82
N CYS A 156 14.52 27.53 -2.74
CA CYS A 156 15.93 27.89 -2.60
C CYS A 156 16.21 28.43 -1.19
N THR A 157 15.63 27.81 -0.16
CA THR A 157 16.06 28.05 1.23
C THR A 157 17.39 27.35 1.53
N ASP A 158 17.92 27.50 2.74
CA ASP A 158 19.12 26.78 3.21
C ASP A 158 18.97 25.24 3.18
N GLN A 159 17.74 24.73 2.99
CA GLN A 159 17.43 23.32 2.77
C GLN A 159 16.95 23.09 1.32
N LYS A 160 17.47 22.03 0.70
CA LYS A 160 17.06 21.59 -0.63
C LYS A 160 15.66 20.96 -0.55
N VAL A 161 14.63 21.72 -0.93
CA VAL A 161 13.25 21.24 -1.00
C VAL A 161 12.92 20.81 -2.42
N GLN A 162 12.55 19.55 -2.58
CA GLN A 162 12.21 18.93 -3.87
C GLN A 162 10.68 18.85 -4.05
N VAL A 163 10.21 18.54 -5.26
CA VAL A 163 8.77 18.44 -5.54
C VAL A 163 8.09 17.41 -4.64
N PHE A 164 8.70 16.24 -4.43
CA PHE A 164 8.09 15.23 -3.58
C PHE A 164 7.98 15.67 -2.11
N ASP A 165 8.89 16.52 -1.62
CA ASP A 165 8.79 17.08 -0.26
C ASP A 165 7.53 17.92 -0.11
N ARG A 166 7.17 18.71 -1.14
CA ARG A 166 5.92 19.50 -1.13
C ARG A 166 4.68 18.62 -1.15
N VAL A 167 4.73 17.50 -1.86
CA VAL A 167 3.64 16.52 -1.86
C VAL A 167 3.50 15.85 -0.49
N ALA A 168 4.62 15.56 0.18
CA ALA A 168 4.61 15.04 1.55
C ALA A 168 4.07 16.07 2.55
N ASP A 169 4.49 17.33 2.44
CA ASP A 169 3.96 18.45 3.26
C ASP A 169 2.44 18.60 3.11
N MET A 170 1.87 18.29 1.93
CA MET A 170 0.41 18.31 1.74
C MET A 170 -0.32 17.24 2.56
N ALA A 171 0.30 16.09 2.83
CA ALA A 171 -0.33 15.09 3.70
C ALA A 171 -0.41 15.57 5.15
N ASP A 172 0.57 16.35 5.61
CA ASP A 172 0.57 16.91 6.96
C ASP A 172 -0.53 17.95 7.19
N LEU A 173 -1.01 18.63 6.13
CA LEU A 173 -2.17 19.53 6.23
C LEU A 173 -3.42 18.82 6.76
N TYR A 174 -3.49 17.51 6.56
CA TYR A 174 -4.61 16.66 6.95
C TYR A 174 -4.25 15.68 8.08
N ALA A 175 -3.02 15.77 8.61
CA ALA A 175 -2.57 14.90 9.68
C ALA A 175 -3.36 15.15 10.98
N GLY A 176 -3.76 14.06 11.64
CA GLY A 176 -4.47 14.10 12.92
C GLY A 176 -5.98 14.36 12.84
N SER A 177 -6.52 14.76 11.69
CA SER A 177 -7.97 14.97 11.47
C SER A 177 -8.57 14.02 10.42
N GLU A 178 -7.79 13.61 9.41
CA GLU A 178 -8.29 12.88 8.25
C GLU A 178 -7.36 11.73 7.85
N ASN A 179 -7.91 10.75 7.10
CA ASN A 179 -7.17 9.55 6.71
C ASN A 179 -6.36 9.78 5.43
N VAL A 180 -5.30 10.60 5.51
CA VAL A 180 -4.35 10.84 4.41
C VAL A 180 -3.00 10.17 4.67
N GLY A 181 -2.54 9.41 3.70
CA GLY A 181 -1.24 8.75 3.69
C GLY A 181 -0.47 9.04 2.40
N LEU A 182 0.74 8.49 2.29
CA LEU A 182 1.64 8.68 1.15
C LEU A 182 1.97 7.35 0.46
N VAL A 183 2.08 7.36 -0.87
CA VAL A 183 2.78 6.30 -1.61
C VAL A 183 4.25 6.66 -1.69
N VAL A 184 5.10 5.82 -1.10
CA VAL A 184 6.56 6.02 -1.01
C VAL A 184 7.26 4.74 -1.44
N GLY A 185 8.03 4.78 -2.53
CA GLY A 185 8.69 3.61 -3.12
C GLY A 185 9.89 3.14 -2.29
N ALA A 186 10.14 1.83 -2.30
CA ALA A 186 11.24 1.20 -1.55
C ALA A 186 12.65 1.46 -2.12
N THR A 187 12.76 1.88 -3.39
CA THR A 187 14.05 1.98 -4.12
C THR A 187 15.03 3.00 -3.54
N TYR A 188 14.56 3.93 -2.71
CA TYR A 188 15.38 4.94 -2.06
C TYR A 188 15.18 4.89 -0.54
N PRO A 189 15.86 3.96 0.17
CA PRO A 189 15.70 3.81 1.62
C PRO A 189 16.00 5.09 2.42
N ASP A 190 16.93 5.91 1.95
CA ASP A 190 17.25 7.20 2.56
C ASP A 190 16.11 8.22 2.40
N ASP A 191 15.47 8.29 1.22
CA ASP A 191 14.29 9.15 1.01
C ASP A 191 13.13 8.68 1.88
N LEU A 192 12.89 7.36 1.97
CA LEU A 192 11.85 6.77 2.82
C LEU A 192 12.08 7.12 4.31
N ARG A 193 13.33 6.99 4.78
CA ARG A 193 13.72 7.33 6.17
C ARG A 193 13.59 8.82 6.44
N ALA A 194 14.04 9.67 5.51
CA ALA A 194 13.91 11.11 5.62
C ALA A 194 12.43 11.54 5.67
N LEU A 195 11.59 10.98 4.81
CA LEU A 195 10.16 11.21 4.79
C LEU A 195 9.51 10.76 6.11
N ARG A 196 9.83 9.57 6.63
CA ARG A 196 9.29 9.10 7.92
C ARG A 196 9.71 10.02 9.07
N MET A 197 10.96 10.47 9.11
CA MET A 197 11.44 11.39 10.16
C MET A 197 10.74 12.75 10.10
N LYS A 198 10.51 13.28 8.89
CA LYS A 198 9.87 14.58 8.70
C LYS A 198 8.34 14.53 8.87
N HIS A 199 7.74 13.41 8.46
CA HIS A 199 6.29 13.18 8.44
C HIS A 199 5.97 11.91 9.27
N PRO A 200 5.99 11.99 10.61
CA PRO A 200 5.85 10.81 11.48
C PRO A 200 4.42 10.22 11.47
N GLU A 201 3.40 11.04 11.26
CA GLU A 201 1.99 10.66 11.36
C GLU A 201 1.43 9.97 10.10
N PRO A 202 1.67 10.44 8.86
CA PRO A 202 1.03 9.85 7.69
C PRO A 202 1.37 8.36 7.52
N HIS A 203 0.38 7.57 7.15
CA HIS A 203 0.58 6.16 6.86
C HIS A 203 1.25 6.00 5.48
N PHE A 204 2.20 5.08 5.32
CA PHE A 204 2.90 4.85 4.04
C PHE A 204 2.43 3.58 3.33
N LEU A 205 2.08 3.69 2.05
CA LEU A 205 1.98 2.56 1.14
C LEU A 205 3.30 2.42 0.38
N ILE A 206 3.97 1.29 0.54
CA ILE A 206 5.29 1.04 -0.03
C ILE A 206 5.21 -0.02 -1.12
N PRO A 207 5.10 0.37 -2.40
CA PRO A 207 5.06 -0.58 -3.50
C PRO A 207 6.45 -1.06 -3.90
N GLY A 208 6.52 -2.27 -4.42
CA GLY A 208 7.66 -2.74 -5.19
C GLY A 208 8.79 -3.36 -4.38
N VAL A 209 8.53 -3.77 -3.15
CA VAL A 209 9.45 -4.61 -2.39
C VAL A 209 9.47 -6.00 -3.04
N GLY A 210 10.61 -6.40 -3.60
CA GLY A 210 10.83 -7.73 -4.15
C GLY A 210 11.14 -8.77 -3.07
N ALA A 211 11.23 -10.04 -3.46
CA ALA A 211 11.59 -11.16 -2.56
C ALA A 211 13.07 -11.16 -2.10
N GLN A 212 13.83 -10.10 -2.38
CA GLN A 212 15.22 -9.96 -1.92
C GLN A 212 15.20 -9.47 -0.46
N GLY A 213 15.60 -10.34 0.47
CA GLY A 213 15.38 -10.13 1.91
C GLY A 213 15.97 -8.85 2.49
N GLY A 214 17.12 -8.38 2.00
CA GLY A 214 17.78 -7.17 2.53
C GLY A 214 16.97 -5.87 2.31
N ASP A 215 16.30 -5.76 1.16
CA ASP A 215 15.49 -4.58 0.80
C ASP A 215 14.20 -4.50 1.63
N ALA A 216 13.55 -5.65 1.86
CA ALA A 216 12.33 -5.72 2.66
C ALA A 216 12.56 -5.32 4.13
N GLU A 217 13.64 -5.81 4.75
CA GLU A 217 13.95 -5.47 6.14
C GLU A 217 14.30 -3.99 6.31
N GLU A 218 15.11 -3.43 5.40
CA GLU A 218 15.43 -2.00 5.44
C GLU A 218 14.18 -1.15 5.22
N THR A 219 13.34 -1.53 4.26
CA THR A 219 12.04 -0.88 4.02
C THR A 219 11.18 -0.85 5.27
N ALA A 220 11.08 -1.95 6.01
CA ALA A 220 10.32 -1.99 7.26
C ALA A 220 10.89 -1.02 8.31
N ARG A 221 12.22 -1.02 8.51
CA ARG A 221 12.88 -0.14 9.48
C ARG A 221 12.77 1.35 9.10
N ALA A 222 12.84 1.67 7.82
CA ALA A 222 12.73 3.04 7.32
C ALA A 222 11.26 3.52 7.28
N GLY A 223 10.32 2.62 7.02
CA GLY A 223 8.90 2.93 6.88
C GLY A 223 8.12 2.97 8.20
N ALA A 224 8.58 2.28 9.25
CA ALA A 224 7.87 2.23 10.53
C ALA A 224 7.92 3.55 11.30
N ASN A 225 6.80 3.91 11.91
CA ASN A 225 6.73 4.99 12.90
C ASN A 225 7.26 4.54 14.27
N GLU A 226 7.27 5.44 15.26
CA GLU A 226 7.78 5.15 16.61
C GLU A 226 7.06 4.00 17.32
N GLN A 227 5.82 3.69 16.91
CA GLN A 227 5.02 2.59 17.45
C GLN A 227 5.26 1.26 16.73
N GLY A 228 6.15 1.22 15.74
CA GLY A 228 6.45 0.02 14.94
C GLY A 228 5.39 -0.30 13.87
N GLY A 229 4.56 0.67 13.48
CA GLY A 229 3.50 0.53 12.48
C GLY A 229 3.46 1.71 11.50
N GLY A 230 2.28 2.04 10.96
CA GLY A 230 2.11 3.20 10.07
C GLY A 230 2.61 2.98 8.64
N PHE A 231 2.80 1.73 8.21
CA PHE A 231 3.18 1.40 6.84
C PHE A 231 2.56 0.08 6.37
N LEU A 232 2.44 -0.06 5.05
CA LEU A 232 1.92 -1.24 4.38
C LEU A 232 2.81 -1.52 3.16
N VAL A 233 3.39 -2.72 3.09
CA VAL A 233 4.25 -3.13 1.98
C VAL A 233 3.42 -3.89 0.97
N ASN A 234 3.37 -3.38 -0.26
CA ASN A 234 2.69 -4.05 -1.35
C ASN A 234 3.65 -4.90 -2.20
N SER A 235 3.27 -6.16 -2.41
CA SER A 235 3.88 -7.06 -3.39
C SER A 235 2.78 -7.67 -4.26
N SER A 236 2.87 -7.44 -5.58
CA SER A 236 1.97 -8.05 -6.57
C SER A 236 2.64 -9.28 -7.18
N ARG A 237 3.47 -9.06 -8.21
CA ARG A 237 4.08 -10.12 -9.03
C ARG A 237 4.92 -11.13 -8.22
N GLY A 238 5.55 -10.70 -7.13
CA GLY A 238 6.34 -11.59 -6.27
C GLY A 238 5.49 -12.59 -5.50
N ILE A 239 4.19 -12.32 -5.33
CA ILE A 239 3.24 -13.19 -4.65
C ILE A 239 2.37 -13.92 -5.68
N ILE A 240 1.62 -13.18 -6.50
CA ILE A 240 0.60 -13.78 -7.38
C ILE A 240 1.21 -14.63 -8.50
N TYR A 241 2.49 -14.43 -8.83
CA TYR A 241 3.22 -15.22 -9.83
C TYR A 241 4.41 -15.96 -9.22
N ALA A 242 4.33 -16.31 -7.94
CA ALA A 242 5.32 -17.17 -7.29
C ALA A 242 5.42 -18.55 -7.97
N SER A 243 4.32 -19.03 -8.54
CA SER A 243 4.28 -20.18 -9.43
C SER A 243 3.42 -19.92 -10.67
N SER A 244 3.75 -20.63 -11.75
CA SER A 244 2.98 -20.68 -13.00
C SER A 244 2.28 -22.03 -13.18
N ASN A 245 2.30 -22.92 -12.18
CA ASN A 245 1.65 -24.22 -12.22
C ASN A 245 0.20 -24.11 -11.71
N PRO A 246 -0.81 -24.54 -12.50
CA PRO A 246 -2.22 -24.51 -12.09
C PRO A 246 -2.53 -25.27 -10.79
N GLU A 247 -1.67 -26.20 -10.37
CA GLU A 247 -1.90 -27.07 -9.20
C GLU A 247 -1.40 -26.47 -7.87
N ASP A 248 -0.54 -25.45 -7.89
CA ASP A 248 0.13 -24.95 -6.68
C ASP A 248 0.27 -23.42 -6.60
N PHE A 249 -0.26 -22.66 -7.56
CA PHE A 249 -0.06 -21.20 -7.63
C PHE A 249 -0.54 -20.45 -6.38
N ASP A 250 -1.61 -20.92 -5.76
CA ASP A 250 -2.19 -20.37 -4.54
C ASP A 250 -1.35 -20.72 -3.30
N ILE A 251 -0.84 -21.95 -3.23
CA ILE A 251 0.10 -22.43 -2.21
C ILE A 251 1.40 -21.60 -2.25
N GLU A 252 1.98 -21.39 -3.43
CA GLU A 252 3.21 -20.62 -3.56
C GLU A 252 2.99 -19.13 -3.30
N ALA A 253 1.84 -18.58 -3.68
CA ALA A 253 1.46 -17.21 -3.30
C ALA A 253 1.36 -17.06 -1.77
N ARG A 254 0.82 -18.05 -1.07
CA ARG A 254 0.83 -18.09 0.39
C ARG A 254 2.25 -18.12 0.94
N ASN A 255 3.10 -19.01 0.44
CA ASN A 255 4.48 -19.16 0.90
C ASN A 255 5.27 -17.84 0.79
N GLU A 256 5.19 -17.15 -0.36
CA GLU A 256 5.86 -15.87 -0.55
C GLU A 256 5.23 -14.74 0.30
N SER A 257 3.92 -14.80 0.58
CA SER A 257 3.26 -13.88 1.51
C SER A 257 3.75 -14.06 2.95
N GLU A 258 3.85 -15.31 3.43
CA GLU A 258 4.37 -15.64 4.77
C GLU A 258 5.85 -15.27 4.91
N LYS A 259 6.65 -15.53 3.88
CA LYS A 259 8.05 -15.14 3.84
C LYS A 259 8.22 -13.62 3.95
N LEU A 260 7.46 -12.84 3.18
CA LEU A 260 7.50 -11.38 3.27
C LEU A 260 7.02 -10.90 4.65
N LYS A 261 5.91 -11.43 5.17
CA LYS A 261 5.41 -11.16 6.53
C LYS A 261 6.51 -11.35 7.57
N ASN A 262 7.21 -12.49 7.51
CA ASN A 262 8.26 -12.83 8.46
C ASN A 262 9.48 -11.89 8.35
N LEU A 263 9.90 -11.54 7.14
CA LEU A 263 10.99 -10.57 6.92
C LEU A 263 10.66 -9.20 7.55
N LEU A 264 9.47 -8.67 7.27
CA LEU A 264 9.02 -7.39 7.81
C LEU A 264 8.94 -7.42 9.35
N ASN A 265 8.34 -8.46 9.93
CA ASN A 265 8.22 -8.59 11.38
C ASN A 265 9.59 -8.77 12.06
N ASN A 266 10.49 -9.55 11.48
CA ASN A 266 11.83 -9.74 12.04
C ASN A 266 12.64 -8.45 12.03
N ALA A 267 12.48 -7.61 11.01
CA ALA A 267 13.15 -6.31 10.92
C ALA A 267 12.72 -5.33 12.02
N LEU A 268 11.48 -5.47 12.51
CA LEU A 268 10.91 -4.63 13.57
C LEU A 268 11.12 -5.18 14.97
N LYS A 269 11.63 -6.42 15.11
CA LYS A 269 12.05 -6.92 16.43
C LYS A 269 13.19 -6.05 16.95
N PRO A 270 13.17 -5.65 18.24
CA PRO A 270 14.30 -5.00 18.86
C PRO A 270 15.56 -5.85 18.64
N ASN A 271 16.61 -5.28 18.05
CA ASN A 271 17.84 -6.01 17.75
C ASN A 271 18.48 -6.54 19.05
N GLY A 272 18.32 -7.83 19.32
CA GLY A 272 19.26 -8.67 20.09
C GLY A 272 19.18 -8.60 21.63
N GLY A 273 18.71 -9.72 22.22
CA GLY A 273 19.22 -10.21 23.50
C GLY A 273 18.73 -9.51 24.76
N PHE A 274 17.91 -10.23 25.54
CA PHE A 274 17.83 -10.01 26.98
C PHE A 274 19.25 -10.07 27.58
N LYS A 275 19.83 -8.92 27.94
CA LYS A 275 20.74 -8.86 29.08
C LYS A 275 19.88 -8.57 30.31
N ALA A 276 19.50 -9.62 31.01
CA ALA A 276 19.01 -9.50 32.37
C ALA A 276 20.21 -9.13 33.26
N GLU A 277 20.58 -7.86 33.31
CA GLU A 277 21.45 -7.36 34.38
C GLU A 277 20.95 -6.01 34.90
N THR A 278 20.59 -6.04 36.18
CA THR A 278 20.60 -4.95 37.16
C THR A 278 19.40 -3.99 37.18
N LEU A 279 18.35 -4.41 37.89
CA LEU A 279 17.69 -3.55 38.86
C LEU A 279 17.60 -4.31 40.18
N THR A 280 18.72 -4.33 40.91
CA THR A 280 18.68 -4.40 42.37
C THR A 280 18.11 -3.07 42.86
N PHE A 281 16.96 -3.12 43.52
CA PHE A 281 16.58 -2.11 44.49
C PHE A 281 16.03 -2.84 45.72
N GLU A 282 16.51 -2.37 46.87
CA GLU A 282 16.28 -2.83 48.24
C GLU A 282 14.79 -2.96 48.61
#